data_AF-A0A6B3IIW3-F1
#
_entry.id   AF-A0A6B3IIW3-F1
#
_cell.length_a   1.000
_cell.length_b   1.000
_cell.length_c   1.000
_cell.angle_alpha   90.00
_cell.angle_beta   90.00
_cell.angle_gamma   90.00
#
_symmetry.space_group_name_H-M   'P 1'
#
loop_
_entity.id
_entity.type
_entity.pdbx_description
1 polymer ?
#
loop_
_entity_poly.entity_id
_entity_poly.type
_entity_poly.pdbx_seq_one_letter_code
_entity_poly.pdbx_strand_id
1 'polypeptide(L)'
;KGRTITAKGTLRSLDGSWKNTSGQSVNILFQAKGSKKWTKLATVRTNGKGVFSKGFTAKKDGTWKAEFKATSARLGTTSSSDYV
;
A
#
# COMPACT_ATOMS: atom_id res chain seq x y z
N LYS A 1 12.78 20.90 4.07
CA LYS A 1 13.18 19.57 3.52
C LYS A 1 12.14 18.55 3.96
N GLY A 2 11.66 17.73 3.03
CA GLY A 2 10.51 16.84 3.25
C GLY A 2 10.78 15.76 4.28
N ARG A 3 9.85 15.57 5.24
CA ARG A 3 9.88 14.47 6.18
C ARG A 3 9.72 13.14 5.44
N THR A 4 10.36 12.10 5.96
CA THR A 4 10.13 10.74 5.49
C THR A 4 8.76 10.28 5.95
N ILE A 5 7.91 9.89 5.02
CA ILE A 5 6.64 9.21 5.29
C ILE A 5 6.90 7.71 5.17
N THR A 6 6.35 6.93 6.10
CA THR A 6 6.44 5.48 6.04
C THR A 6 5.06 4.90 5.71
N ALA A 7 4.93 4.32 4.52
CA ALA A 7 3.78 3.49 4.19
C ALA A 7 3.97 2.10 4.82
N LYS A 8 3.07 1.69 5.71
CA LYS A 8 3.13 0.41 6.41
C LYS A 8 1.73 -0.19 6.56
N GLY A 9 1.64 -1.51 6.40
CA GLY A 9 0.37 -2.23 6.59
C GLY A 9 0.58 -3.74 6.66
N THR A 10 -0.51 -4.46 6.93
CA THR A 10 -0.55 -5.92 6.95
C THR A 10 -1.58 -6.40 5.94
N LEU A 11 -1.16 -7.24 5.01
CA LEU A 11 -2.08 -7.92 4.09
C LEU A 11 -2.62 -9.18 4.76
N ARG A 12 -3.94 -9.35 4.71
CA ARG A 12 -4.64 -10.54 5.18
C ARG A 12 -5.58 -11.06 4.11
N SER A 13 -5.81 -12.36 4.12
CA SER A 13 -6.77 -13.06 3.28
C SER A 13 -7.76 -13.82 4.16
N LEU A 14 -9.02 -13.85 3.73
CA LEU A 14 -10.06 -14.63 4.38
C LEU A 14 -10.22 -15.97 3.67
N ASP A 15 -9.99 -17.06 4.40
CA ASP A 15 -10.17 -18.44 3.96
C ASP A 15 -10.57 -19.28 5.19
N GLY A 16 -11.87 -19.26 5.48
CA GLY A 16 -12.46 -19.69 6.75
C GLY A 16 -12.18 -18.71 7.91
N SER A 17 -10.93 -18.27 8.04
CA SER A 17 -10.48 -17.28 9.02
C SER A 17 -9.50 -16.28 8.40
N TRP A 18 -9.31 -15.12 9.07
CA TRP A 18 -8.34 -14.12 8.64
C TRP A 18 -6.92 -14.61 8.88
N LYS A 19 -6.17 -14.80 7.79
CA LYS A 19 -4.77 -15.24 7.80
C LYS A 19 -3.87 -14.15 7.21
N ASN A 20 -2.72 -13.91 7.81
CA ASN A 20 -1.72 -13.00 7.25
C ASN A 20 -1.17 -13.57 5.94
N THR A 21 -0.97 -12.72 4.94
CA THR A 21 -0.61 -13.18 3.58
C THR A 21 0.78 -12.69 3.20
N SER A 22 1.75 -13.61 3.22
CA SER A 22 3.16 -13.34 2.89
C SER A 22 3.47 -13.40 1.40
N GLY A 23 4.59 -12.79 1.01
CA GLY A 23 5.15 -12.88 -0.35
C GLY A 23 4.34 -12.14 -1.42
N GLN A 24 3.33 -11.37 -1.04
CA GLN A 24 2.44 -10.69 -1.96
C GLN A 24 2.96 -9.29 -2.31
N SER A 25 2.76 -8.91 -3.57
CA SER A 25 3.06 -7.56 -4.06
C SER A 25 1.93 -6.59 -3.71
N VAL A 26 2.29 -5.49 -3.04
CA VAL A 26 1.40 -4.38 -2.70
C VAL A 26 1.94 -3.11 -3.36
N ASN A 27 1.10 -2.43 -4.13
CA ASN A 27 1.42 -1.16 -4.74
C ASN A 27 1.19 -0.03 -3.74
N ILE A 28 2.13 0.91 -3.66
CA ILE A 28 1.94 2.17 -2.92
C ILE A 28 1.65 3.26 -3.94
N LEU A 29 0.47 3.87 -3.80
CA LEU A 29 -0.05 4.89 -4.69
C LEU A 29 -0.08 6.24 -3.99
N PHE A 30 0.22 7.30 -4.73
CA PHE A 30 0.20 8.67 -4.27
C PHE A 30 -0.60 9.55 -5.23
N GLN A 31 -1.42 10.43 -4.67
CA GLN A 31 -2.15 11.46 -5.39
C GLN A 31 -1.72 12.81 -4.83
N ALA A 32 -0.99 13.60 -5.61
CA ALA A 32 -0.59 14.94 -5.18
C ALA A 32 -1.82 15.82 -4.91
N LYS A 33 -1.71 16.73 -3.93
CA LYS A 33 -2.75 17.74 -3.66
C LYS A 33 -3.15 18.48 -4.94
N GLY A 34 -4.46 18.55 -5.22
CA GLY A 34 -5.01 19.17 -6.43
C GLY A 34 -4.93 18.32 -7.71
N SER A 35 -4.27 17.16 -7.68
CA SER A 35 -4.28 16.19 -8.78
C SER A 35 -5.51 15.28 -8.68
N LYS A 36 -6.06 14.87 -9.84
CA LYS A 36 -7.04 13.77 -9.94
C LYS A 36 -6.40 12.42 -10.27
N LYS A 37 -5.08 12.41 -10.51
CA LYS A 37 -4.32 11.23 -10.95
C LYS A 37 -3.62 10.57 -9.77
N TRP A 38 -3.81 9.26 -9.63
CA TRP A 38 -3.01 8.40 -8.76
C TRP A 38 -1.76 7.93 -9.50
N THR A 39 -0.61 8.04 -8.86
CA THR A 39 0.68 7.56 -9.37
C THR A 39 1.19 6.44 -8.50
N LYS A 40 1.58 5.32 -9.11
CA LYS A 40 2.27 4.24 -8.39
C LYS A 40 3.70 4.64 -8.12
N LEU A 41 4.07 4.78 -6.85
CA LEU A 41 5.42 5.15 -6.44
C LEU A 41 6.31 3.94 -6.18
N ALA A 42 5.74 2.83 -5.72
CA ALA A 42 6.49 1.59 -5.51
C ALA A 42 5.60 0.36 -5.54
N THR A 43 6.23 -0.79 -5.73
CA THR A 43 5.66 -2.10 -5.39
C THR A 43 6.54 -2.71 -4.29
N VAL A 44 5.93 -3.09 -3.17
CA VAL A 44 6.60 -3.69 -2.01
C VAL A 44 6.07 -5.10 -1.78
N ARG A 45 6.89 -5.98 -1.20
CA ARG A 45 6.47 -7.35 -0.86
C ARG A 45 6.18 -7.49 0.62
N THR A 46 5.13 -8.25 0.94
CA THR A 46 4.82 -8.61 2.33
C THR A 46 5.82 -9.64 2.84
N ASN A 47 6.28 -9.48 4.09
CA ASN A 47 7.15 -10.45 4.75
C ASN A 47 6.37 -11.69 5.24
N GLY A 48 7.04 -12.61 5.94
CA GLY A 48 6.42 -13.82 6.50
C GLY A 48 5.26 -13.58 7.47
N LYS A 49 5.13 -12.35 8.01
CA LYS A 49 4.01 -11.94 8.87
C LYS A 49 2.92 -11.19 8.09
N GLY A 50 2.99 -11.12 6.76
CA GLY A 50 2.07 -10.36 5.92
C GLY A 50 2.30 -8.84 5.94
N VAL A 51 3.35 -8.37 6.61
CA VAL A 51 3.62 -6.95 6.80
C VAL A 51 4.44 -6.40 5.62
N PHE A 52 4.05 -5.24 5.11
CA PHE A 52 4.86 -4.43 4.21
C PHE A 52 5.23 -3.10 4.86
N SER A 53 6.40 -2.55 4.52
CA SER A 53 6.81 -1.22 4.96
C SER A 53 7.78 -0.59 3.95
N LYS A 54 7.60 0.70 3.65
CA LYS A 54 8.52 1.47 2.80
C LYS A 54 8.51 2.95 3.19
N GLY A 55 9.70 3.51 3.38
CA GLY A 55 9.91 4.93 3.53
C GLY A 55 9.95 5.66 2.18
N PHE A 56 9.31 6.83 2.13
CA PHE A 56 9.32 7.76 1.00
C PHE A 56 9.72 9.14 1.48
N THR A 57 10.55 9.82 0.69
CA THR A 57 10.80 11.26 0.90
C THR A 57 9.72 12.05 0.19
N ALA A 58 8.73 12.53 0.94
CA ALA A 58 7.64 13.31 0.37
C ALA A 58 8.15 14.70 -0.05
N LYS A 59 8.00 15.03 -1.32
CA LYS A 59 8.36 16.35 -1.87
C LYS A 59 7.13 17.27 -2.04
N LYS A 60 5.93 16.71 -1.93
CA LYS A 60 4.63 17.37 -2.12
C LYS A 60 3.63 16.74 -1.16
N ASP A 61 2.70 17.55 -0.68
CA ASP A 61 1.55 17.08 0.09
C ASP A 61 0.60 16.29 -0.83
N GLY A 62 -0.11 15.34 -0.25
CA GLY A 62 -1.13 14.59 -0.98
C GLY A 62 -1.58 13.33 -0.28
N THR A 63 -2.39 12.55 -0.99
CA THR A 63 -3.05 11.38 -0.46
C THR A 63 -2.30 10.10 -0.82
N TRP A 64 -2.17 9.20 0.12
CA TRP A 64 -1.50 7.90 0.00
C TRP A 64 -2.50 6.77 0.17
N LYS A 65 -2.30 5.67 -0.57
CA LYS A 65 -3.00 4.40 -0.34
C LYS A 65 -2.17 3.21 -0.77
N ALA A 66 -2.50 2.05 -0.23
CA ALA A 66 -1.95 0.76 -0.63
C ALA A 66 -2.98 -0.02 -1.46
N GLU A 67 -2.53 -0.69 -2.52
CA GLU A 67 -3.36 -1.52 -3.38
C GLU A 67 -2.75 -2.92 -3.50
N PHE A 68 -3.52 -3.93 -3.16
CA PHE A 68 -3.26 -5.31 -3.54
C PHE A 68 -4.11 -5.63 -4.76
N LYS A 69 -3.46 -5.94 -5.89
CA LYS A 69 -4.17 -6.35 -7.10
C LYS A 69 -4.70 -7.76 -6.96
N ALA A 70 -5.86 -8.02 -7.59
CA ALA A 70 -6.40 -9.36 -7.66
C ALA A 70 -5.39 -10.32 -8.34
N THR A 71 -5.42 -11.56 -7.89
CA THR A 71 -4.68 -12.70 -8.47
C THR A 71 -5.67 -13.80 -8.81
N SER A 72 -5.22 -14.85 -9.49
CA SER A 72 -6.06 -16.04 -9.74
C SER A 72 -6.61 -16.69 -8.46
N ALA A 73 -5.94 -16.50 -7.31
CA ALA A 73 -6.30 -17.12 -6.05
C ALA A 73 -6.91 -16.17 -5.01
N ARG A 74 -6.88 -14.85 -5.24
CA ARG A 74 -7.24 -13.85 -4.22
C ARG A 74 -7.86 -12.60 -4.83
N LEU A 75 -8.94 -12.13 -4.21
CA LEU A 75 -9.56 -10.85 -4.55
C LEU A 75 -8.62 -9.69 -4.24
N GLY A 76 -8.68 -8.66 -5.08
CA GLY A 76 -7.94 -7.41 -4.87
C GLY A 76 -8.58 -6.55 -3.78
N THR A 77 -7.79 -5.67 -3.18
CA THR A 77 -8.29 -4.69 -2.21
C THR A 77 -7.45 -3.42 -2.23
N THR A 78 -8.06 -2.30 -1.87
CA THR A 78 -7.38 -1.01 -1.70
C THR A 78 -7.61 -0.53 -0.27
N SER A 79 -6.56 -0.07 0.40
CA SER A 79 -6.65 0.47 1.75
C SER A 79 -7.47 1.75 1.79
N SER A 80 -7.84 2.18 3.00
CA SER A 80 -8.20 3.58 3.22
C SER A 80 -7.10 4.51 2.71
N SER A 81 -7.51 5.70 2.32
CA SER A 81 -6.60 6.75 1.84
C SER A 81 -6.25 7.68 3.00
N ASP A 82 -5.00 8.13 3.06
CA ASP A 82 -4.48 9.01 4.12
C ASP A 82 -3.83 10.25 3.50
N TYR A 83 -4.18 11.44 3.98
CA TYR A 83 -3.67 12.72 3.45
C TYR A 83 -2.55 13.23 4.35
N VAL A 84 -1.38 13.47 3.77
CA VAL A 84 -0.17 13.91 4.47
C VAL A 84 0.50 15.06 3.77
#